data_AF-A0A7J9EV15-F1
#
_entry.id   AF-A0A7J9EV15-F1
#
_cell.length_a   1.000
_cell.length_b   1.000
_cell.length_c   1.000
_cell.angle_alpha   90.00
_cell.angle_beta   90.00
_cell.angle_gamma   90.00
#
_symmetry.space_group_name_H-M   'P 1'
#
loop_
_entity.id
_entity.type
_entity.pdbx_description
1 polymer ?
#
loop_
_entity_poly.entity_id
_entity_poly.type
_entity_poly.pdbx_seq_one_letter_code
_entity_poly.pdbx_strand_id
1 'polypeptide(L)'
;SQANPLNSLFHSHYEGNWVHLFSDGAVARDFRNASVGRMVRDQFENWILGFNHYLGICSPLEVEFCGILDGLIVLLNKGYKRATIQTNNL
;
A
#
# COMPACT_ATOMS: atom_id res chain seq x y z
N SER A 1 0.52 -38.97 9.03
CA SER A 1 -0.58 -38.04 8.72
C SER A 1 -0.05 -37.00 7.75
N GLN A 2 -0.53 -37.01 6.50
CA GLN A 2 -0.18 -35.94 5.56
C GLN A 2 -0.98 -34.70 5.95
N ALA A 3 -0.29 -33.59 6.24
CA ALA A 3 -0.93 -32.32 6.50
C ALA A 3 -1.68 -31.86 5.24
N ASN A 4 -2.95 -31.52 5.40
CA ASN A 4 -3.80 -31.01 4.32
C ASN A 4 -3.23 -29.65 3.87
N PRO A 5 -2.86 -29.44 2.59
CA PRO A 5 -2.21 -28.19 2.13
C PRO A 5 -3.07 -26.94 2.33
N LEU A 6 -4.37 -27.10 2.53
CA LEU A 6 -5.29 -26.02 2.90
C LEU A 6 -5.07 -25.54 4.35
N ASN A 7 -4.70 -26.42 5.28
CA ASN A 7 -4.50 -26.05 6.68
C ASN A 7 -3.20 -25.25 6.90
N SER A 8 -2.16 -25.46 6.07
CA SER A 8 -0.96 -24.61 6.11
C SER A 8 -1.21 -23.21 5.56
N LEU A 9 -2.16 -23.06 4.63
CA LEU A 9 -2.59 -21.79 4.04
C LEU A 9 -3.31 -20.88 5.06
N PHE A 10 -4.06 -21.48 6.00
CA PHE A 10 -4.72 -20.74 7.07
C PHE A 10 -3.83 -20.49 8.30
N HIS A 11 -2.85 -21.36 8.58
CA HIS A 11 -1.90 -21.16 9.68
C HIS A 11 -0.80 -20.13 9.40
N SER A 12 -0.43 -19.90 8.13
CA SER A 12 0.55 -18.86 7.78
C SER A 12 0.00 -17.43 7.88
N HIS A 13 -1.32 -17.26 8.03
CA HIS A 13 -1.97 -15.96 7.96
C HIS A 13 -1.96 -15.16 9.28
N TYR A 14 -1.64 -15.81 10.40
CA TYR A 14 -1.78 -15.22 11.74
C TYR A 14 -0.48 -14.76 12.41
N GLU A 15 0.68 -15.33 12.07
CA GLU A 15 1.94 -14.95 12.72
C GLU A 15 2.70 -13.81 12.02
N GLY A 16 2.32 -13.44 10.79
CA GLY A 16 3.03 -12.45 9.99
C GLY A 16 2.13 -11.53 9.17
N ASN A 17 1.04 -10.99 9.75
CA ASN A 17 0.14 -10.08 9.03
C ASN A 17 0.69 -8.64 8.93
N TRP A 18 1.94 -8.53 8.47
CA TRP A 18 2.60 -7.29 8.09
C TRP A 18 2.70 -7.19 6.56
N VAL A 19 2.60 -5.97 6.05
CA VAL A 19 2.65 -5.68 4.62
C VAL A 19 3.53 -4.47 4.35
N HIS A 20 4.05 -4.38 3.13
CA HIS A 20 4.78 -3.21 2.65
C HIS A 20 3.85 -2.37 1.79
N LEU A 21 3.66 -1.10 2.18
CA LEU A 21 2.94 -0.10 1.41
C LEU A 21 3.96 0.81 0.72
N PHE A 22 3.97 0.79 -0.61
CA PHE A 22 4.72 1.72 -1.44
C PHE A 22 3.76 2.81 -1.93
N SER A 23 4.17 4.07 -1.81
CA SER A 23 3.45 5.24 -2.30
C SER A 23 4.40 6.09 -3.15
N ASP A 24 3.92 6.54 -4.30
CA ASP A 24 4.65 7.42 -5.23
C ASP A 24 3.70 8.53 -5.71
N GLY A 25 3.93 9.75 -5.22
CA GLY A 25 3.20 10.93 -5.63
C GLY A 25 3.85 11.62 -6.84
N ALA A 26 3.03 11.91 -7.85
CA ALA A 26 3.45 12.67 -9.02
C ALA A 26 2.62 13.94 -9.18
N VAL A 27 3.26 15.09 -9.40
CA VAL A 27 2.63 16.37 -9.71
C VAL A 27 3.12 16.89 -11.06
N ALA A 28 2.19 17.14 -11.98
CA ALA A 28 2.46 17.73 -13.28
C ALA A 28 2.87 19.21 -13.13
N ARG A 29 3.95 19.63 -13.80
CA ARG A 29 4.47 21.00 -13.70
C ARG A 29 3.52 22.05 -14.27
N ASP A 30 2.83 21.74 -15.37
CA ASP A 30 2.10 22.74 -16.16
C ASP A 30 0.72 23.06 -15.58
N PHE A 31 0.01 22.03 -15.12
CA PHE A 31 -1.37 22.16 -14.62
C PHE A 31 -1.48 21.96 -13.10
N ARG A 32 -0.35 21.64 -12.43
CA ARG A 32 -0.30 21.25 -11.01
C ARG A 32 -1.20 20.06 -10.65
N ASN A 33 -1.65 19.30 -11.65
CA ASN A 33 -2.45 18.11 -11.45
C ASN A 33 -1.57 17.02 -10.84
N ALA A 34 -2.10 16.37 -9.82
CA ALA A 34 -1.42 15.37 -9.04
C ALA A 34 -2.17 14.05 -9.05
N SER A 35 -1.39 12.99 -9.05
CA SER A 35 -1.87 11.63 -8.88
C SER A 35 -0.90 10.89 -7.99
N VAL A 36 -1.41 9.94 -7.23
CA VAL A 36 -0.59 9.06 -6.40
C VAL A 36 -0.82 7.62 -6.79
N GLY A 37 0.28 6.91 -7.00
CA GLY A 37 0.29 5.48 -7.22
C GLY A 37 0.68 4.73 -5.96
N ARG A 38 0.03 3.59 -5.72
CA ARG A 38 0.28 2.76 -4.54
C ARG A 38 0.35 1.30 -4.88
N MET A 39 1.21 0.59 -4.16
CA MET A 39 1.38 -0.84 -4.26
C MET A 39 1.54 -1.45 -2.87
N VAL A 40 0.85 -2.56 -2.64
CA VAL A 40 0.99 -3.35 -1.41
C VAL A 40 1.64 -4.67 -1.73
N ARG A 41 2.65 -5.04 -0.95
CA ARG A 41 3.31 -6.35 -1.00
C ARG A 41 3.21 -7.08 0.31
N ASP A 42 3.25 -8.41 0.24
CA ASP A 42 3.44 -9.23 1.42
C ASP A 42 4.91 -9.21 1.87
N GLN A 43 5.16 -9.87 2.99
CA GLN A 43 6.49 -10.03 3.59
C GLN A 43 7.53 -10.77 2.73
N PHE A 44 7.09 -11.42 1.66
CA PHE A 44 7.92 -12.15 0.71
C PHE A 44 8.07 -11.39 -0.61
N GLU A 45 7.74 -10.09 -0.62
CA GLU A 45 7.75 -9.22 -1.80
C GLU A 45 6.75 -9.62 -2.89
N ASN A 46 5.78 -10.49 -2.60
CA ASN A 46 4.73 -10.81 -3.56
C ASN A 46 3.74 -9.64 -3.65
N TRP A 47 3.34 -9.32 -4.87
CA TRP A 47 2.34 -8.28 -5.10
C TRP A 47 0.95 -8.72 -4.62
N ILE A 48 0.36 -7.95 -3.71
CA ILE A 48 -1.01 -8.19 -3.21
C ILE A 48 -2.01 -7.38 -4.04
N LEU A 49 -1.77 -6.07 -4.17
CA LEU A 49 -2.66 -5.15 -4.89
C LEU A 49 -1.97 -3.83 -5.24
N GLY A 50 -2.46 -3.15 -6.27
CA GLY A 50 -2.04 -1.81 -6.66
C GLY A 50 -3.23 -0.94 -7.00
N PHE A 51 -3.15 0.36 -6.69
CA PHE A 51 -4.25 1.31 -6.90
C PHE A 51 -3.72 2.73 -6.99
N ASN A 52 -4.43 3.56 -7.75
CA ASN A 52 -4.07 4.95 -8.00
C ASN A 52 -5.21 5.88 -7.58
N HIS A 53 -4.87 7.09 -7.14
CA HIS A 53 -5.85 8.13 -6.84
C HIS A 53 -5.43 9.43 -7.54
N TYR A 54 -6.32 9.98 -8.35
CA TYR A 54 -6.18 11.32 -8.90
C TYR A 54 -6.64 12.36 -7.88
N LEU A 55 -5.74 13.26 -7.46
CA LEU A 55 -5.99 14.25 -6.41
C LEU A 55 -6.33 15.64 -6.94
N GLY A 56 -6.17 15.88 -8.24
CA GLY A 56 -6.34 17.22 -8.82
C GLY A 56 -5.18 18.14 -8.44
N ILE A 57 -5.44 19.41 -8.15
CA ILE A 57 -4.39 20.39 -7.89
C ILE A 57 -3.92 20.28 -6.44
N CYS A 58 -2.70 19.82 -6.22
CA CYS A 58 -2.05 19.84 -4.90
C CYS A 58 -0.53 20.02 -5.01
N SER A 59 0.12 20.23 -3.87
CA SER A 59 1.58 20.30 -3.75
C SER A 59 2.21 18.90 -3.72
N PRO A 60 3.52 18.78 -4.03
CA PRO A 60 4.25 17.52 -3.89
C PRO A 60 4.15 16.89 -2.50
N LEU A 61 4.10 17.70 -1.45
CA LEU A 61 3.95 17.19 -0.08
C LEU A 61 2.54 16.64 0.19
N GLU A 62 1.51 17.32 -0.31
CA GLU A 62 0.11 16.88 -0.16
C GLU A 62 -0.16 15.56 -0.89
N VAL A 63 0.38 15.37 -2.11
CA VAL A 63 0.19 14.12 -2.86
C VAL A 63 0.79 12.91 -2.12
N GLU A 64 1.93 13.08 -1.45
CA GLU A 64 2.56 12.02 -0.65
C GLU A 64 1.74 11.68 0.60
N PHE A 65 1.29 12.69 1.34
CA PHE A 65 0.47 12.46 2.53
C PHE A 65 -0.88 11.82 2.19
N CYS A 66 -1.54 12.27 1.12
CA CYS A 66 -2.76 11.63 0.62
C CYS A 66 -2.48 10.19 0.14
N GLY A 67 -1.31 9.95 -0.45
CA GLY A 67 -0.80 8.63 -0.78
C GLY A 67 -0.80 7.68 0.41
N ILE A 68 -0.15 8.09 1.49
CA ILE A 68 -0.01 7.31 2.73
C ILE A 68 -1.37 7.10 3.41
N LEU A 69 -2.19 8.15 3.54
CA LEU A 69 -3.48 8.08 4.23
C LEU A 69 -4.43 7.09 3.56
N ASP A 70 -4.60 7.19 2.24
CA ASP A 70 -5.45 6.27 1.48
C ASP A 70 -4.90 4.84 1.53
N GLY A 71 -3.58 4.70 1.47
CA GLY A 71 -2.87 3.45 1.71
C GLY A 71 -3.29 2.78 3.01
N LEU A 72 -3.17 3.52 4.11
CA LEU A 72 -3.52 3.05 5.45
C LEU A 72 -5.00 2.70 5.57
N ILE A 73 -5.91 3.49 5.01
CA ILE A 73 -7.35 3.21 5.03
C ILE A 73 -7.64 1.87 4.32
N VAL A 74 -7.03 1.63 3.15
CA VAL A 74 -7.20 0.36 2.43
C VAL A 74 -6.67 -0.82 3.23
N LEU A 75 -5.51 -0.66 3.88
CA LEU A 75 -4.91 -1.71 4.69
C LEU A 75 -5.75 -2.03 5.94
N LEU A 76 -6.25 -1.01 6.64
CA LEU A 76 -7.13 -1.17 7.80
C LEU A 76 -8.43 -1.87 7.41
N ASN A 77 -9.05 -1.47 6.29
CA ASN A 77 -10.26 -2.10 5.76
C ASN A 77 -10.05 -3.58 5.37
N LYS A 78 -8.80 -3.99 5.09
CA LYS A 78 -8.42 -5.38 4.81
C LYS A 78 -8.01 -6.16 6.06
N GLY A 79 -8.00 -5.53 7.23
CA GLY A 79 -7.65 -6.17 8.50
C GLY A 79 -6.14 -6.29 8.77
N TYR A 80 -5.29 -5.60 8.01
CA TYR A 80 -3.87 -5.52 8.31
C TYR A 80 -3.64 -4.67 9.56
N LYS A 81 -2.79 -5.18 10.46
CA LYS A 81 -2.50 -4.52 11.74
C LYS A 81 -1.11 -3.89 11.79
N ARG A 82 -0.24 -4.27 10.85
CA ARG A 82 1.14 -3.81 10.77
C ARG A 82 1.47 -3.50 9.31
N ALA A 83 2.08 -2.37 9.05
CA ALA A 83 2.52 -1.98 7.72
C ALA A 83 3.84 -1.21 7.80
N THR A 84 4.75 -1.50 6.88
CA THR A 84 5.94 -0.66 6.63
C THR A 84 5.62 0.23 5.44
N ILE A 85 5.80 1.53 5.61
CA ILE A 85 5.49 2.54 4.58
C ILE A 85 6.80 2.95 3.92
N GLN A 86 6.79 2.97 2.59
CA GLN A 86 7.86 3.52 1.77
C GLN A 86 7.27 4.56 0.82
N THR A 87 7.76 5.80 0.92
CA THR A 87 7.49 6.90 -0.01
C THR A 87 8.82 7.37 -0.59
N ASN A 88 8.81 7.78 -1.86
CA ASN A 88 9.98 8.22 -2.60
C ASN A 88 10.30 9.71 -2.43
N ASN A 89 9.45 10.49 -1.76
CA ASN A 89 9.66 11.92 -1.56
C ASN A 89 9.43 12.33 -0.09
N LEU A 90 10.53 12.68 0.60
CA LEU A 90 10.54 13.50 1.81
C LEU A 90 11.55 14.63 1.63
#